data_AF-A0A180FPQ9-F1
#
_entry.id   AF-A0A180FPQ9-F1
#
_cell.length_a   1.000
_cell.length_b   1.000
_cell.length_c   1.000
_cell.angle_alpha   90.00
_cell.angle_beta   90.00
_cell.angle_gamma   90.00
#
_symmetry.space_group_name_H-M   'P 1'
#
loop_
_entity.id
_entity.type
_entity.pdbx_description
1 polymer ?
#
loop_
_entity_poly.entity_id
_entity_poly.type
_entity_poly.pdbx_seq_one_letter_code
_entity_poly.pdbx_strand_id
1 'polypeptide(L)'
;MLDCRKEDGSPRYNLYANYAADDFNDLEGKISNDSKVQRRLWQMNFDMEAIKAEWVWFVTRDKDTGWSGDMLPPSLGGHARQRPVQEQVDEYEIIINGYGYPIYSEKAKGIYDDGNPYVNRDPRFYRDIVYHGSRFSGDIINTAEGADAVGGSYQSSSTHTGYYHRKFIKEGWTRNKGGHAIHGPAVFRLPNIIYIYAEAVNNTAGPTQEIYDLLNRVRARSFMAPMPPETRTDKALMDEYIQRERRVELFYENDRVWHCRLYLEPDNAGELARESSYAGADSWPYPKTQRMIHGMKPVEDPNGRIEAGGRKYRMQRFKVEDRIFNTPRHYLFPIMDDELKRTPGLVQNPGW
;
A
#
# COMPACT_ATOMS: atom_id res chain seq x y z
N MET A 1 -17.22 18.13 -10.71
CA MET A 1 -17.94 16.85 -11.01
C MET A 1 -17.36 16.14 -12.25
N LEU A 2 -16.82 14.93 -12.07
CA LEU A 2 -16.36 14.04 -13.14
C LEU A 2 -17.57 13.45 -13.90
N ASP A 3 -18.14 14.23 -14.81
CA ASP A 3 -19.44 13.93 -15.43
C ASP A 3 -19.35 13.08 -16.69
N CYS A 4 -18.55 12.01 -16.65
CA CYS A 4 -18.56 11.02 -17.73
C CYS A 4 -19.86 10.22 -17.63
N ARG A 5 -20.76 10.38 -18.60
CA ARG A 5 -22.05 9.68 -18.65
C ARG A 5 -22.10 8.65 -19.77
N LYS A 6 -22.96 7.65 -19.61
CA LYS A 6 -23.39 6.77 -20.69
C LYS A 6 -24.49 7.45 -21.52
N GLU A 7 -24.90 6.83 -22.62
CA GLU A 7 -26.00 7.30 -23.48
C GLU A 7 -27.33 7.47 -22.71
N ASP A 8 -27.55 6.65 -21.67
CA ASP A 8 -28.73 6.71 -20.80
C ASP A 8 -28.66 7.82 -19.72
N GLY A 9 -27.59 8.63 -19.71
CA GLY A 9 -27.38 9.71 -18.75
C GLY A 9 -26.88 9.26 -17.37
N SER A 10 -26.73 7.96 -17.13
CA SER A 10 -26.14 7.42 -15.89
C SER A 10 -24.61 7.62 -15.86
N PRO A 11 -23.97 7.69 -14.67
CA PRO A 11 -22.52 7.80 -14.59
C PRO A 11 -21.83 6.60 -15.25
N ARG A 12 -20.82 6.88 -16.08
CA ARG A 12 -19.97 5.86 -16.72
C ARG A 12 -19.16 5.09 -15.69
N TYR A 13 -18.60 5.81 -14.71
CA TYR A 13 -17.75 5.26 -13.67
C TYR A 13 -18.37 5.46 -12.30
N ASN A 14 -18.27 4.44 -11.45
CA ASN A 14 -18.76 4.46 -10.08
C ASN A 14 -17.82 3.63 -9.19
N LEU A 15 -17.81 3.94 -7.90
CA LEU A 15 -17.08 3.16 -6.90
C LEU A 15 -17.80 1.83 -6.64
N TYR A 16 -17.07 0.73 -6.70
CA TYR A 16 -17.55 -0.64 -6.56
C TYR A 16 -18.07 -0.91 -5.14
N ALA A 17 -19.34 -1.28 -5.03
CA ALA A 17 -20.03 -1.40 -3.74
C ALA A 17 -20.58 -2.81 -3.45
N ASN A 18 -20.26 -3.82 -4.26
CA ASN A 18 -20.74 -5.18 -4.01
C ASN A 18 -20.13 -5.75 -2.72
N TYR A 19 -20.85 -6.70 -2.12
CA TYR A 19 -20.55 -7.33 -0.83
C TYR A 19 -20.63 -6.39 0.37
N ALA A 20 -21.11 -6.92 1.50
CA ALA A 20 -21.27 -6.16 2.74
C ALA A 20 -19.96 -6.08 3.54
N ALA A 21 -19.94 -5.23 4.57
CA ALA A 21 -18.76 -5.01 5.42
C ALA A 21 -18.42 -6.22 6.32
N ASP A 22 -19.38 -7.12 6.52
CA ASP A 22 -19.30 -8.34 7.31
C ASP A 22 -19.10 -9.60 6.45
N ASP A 23 -18.98 -9.47 5.13
CA ASP A 23 -18.61 -10.58 4.24
C ASP A 23 -17.09 -10.70 4.17
N PHE A 24 -16.54 -11.78 4.73
CA PHE A 24 -15.11 -12.08 4.76
C PHE A 24 -14.75 -13.35 3.96
N ASN A 25 -15.65 -13.78 3.08
CA ASN A 25 -15.49 -15.03 2.37
C ASN A 25 -14.35 -15.00 1.33
N ASP A 26 -13.66 -16.13 1.23
CA ASP A 26 -12.65 -16.44 0.24
C ASP A 26 -13.28 -16.97 -1.06
N LEU A 27 -12.46 -17.45 -2.00
CA LEU A 27 -12.93 -18.04 -3.27
C LEU A 27 -13.88 -19.23 -3.10
N GLU A 28 -13.82 -19.96 -2.00
CA GLU A 28 -14.61 -21.16 -1.72
C GLU A 28 -15.82 -20.86 -0.82
N GLY A 29 -16.05 -19.60 -0.46
CA GLY A 29 -17.12 -19.24 0.48
C GLY A 29 -16.76 -19.51 1.95
N LYS A 30 -15.47 -19.64 2.28
CA LYS A 30 -14.99 -19.88 3.65
C LYS A 30 -14.34 -18.62 4.22
N ILE A 31 -14.24 -18.54 5.55
CA ILE A 31 -13.50 -17.45 6.22
C ILE A 31 -12.08 -17.93 6.50
N SER A 32 -11.13 -17.56 5.64
CA SER A 32 -9.72 -17.99 5.71
C SER A 32 -8.76 -16.91 6.22
N ASN A 33 -9.29 -15.81 6.76
CA ASN A 33 -8.54 -14.58 7.07
C ASN A 33 -8.89 -13.96 8.44
N ASP A 34 -9.47 -14.74 9.37
CA ASP A 34 -9.90 -14.28 10.69
C ASP A 34 -10.84 -13.06 10.68
N SER A 35 -11.68 -12.98 9.64
CA SER A 35 -12.59 -11.86 9.42
C SER A 35 -11.88 -10.50 9.40
N LYS A 36 -10.67 -10.46 8.81
CA LYS A 36 -9.88 -9.23 8.66
C LYS A 36 -9.92 -8.65 7.26
N VAL A 37 -10.24 -9.44 6.24
CA VAL A 37 -10.23 -9.00 4.85
C VAL A 37 -11.62 -9.13 4.26
N GLN A 38 -12.32 -7.99 4.15
CA GLN A 38 -13.64 -7.96 3.56
C GLN A 38 -13.59 -8.41 2.09
N ARG A 39 -14.59 -9.17 1.67
CA ARG A 39 -14.66 -9.77 0.34
C ARG A 39 -14.59 -8.73 -0.77
N ARG A 40 -15.29 -7.60 -0.60
CA ARG A 40 -15.25 -6.46 -1.54
C ARG A 40 -13.82 -6.01 -1.85
N LEU A 41 -12.97 -5.94 -0.82
CA LEU A 41 -11.64 -5.35 -0.91
C LEU A 41 -10.69 -6.16 -1.79
N TRP A 42 -10.76 -7.49 -1.76
CA TRP A 42 -9.95 -8.31 -2.66
C TRP A 42 -10.66 -8.52 -4.01
N GLN A 43 -11.98 -8.70 -4.02
CA GLN A 43 -12.77 -8.90 -5.24
C GLN A 43 -12.73 -7.72 -6.22
N MET A 44 -12.55 -6.47 -5.75
CA MET A 44 -12.46 -5.32 -6.65
C MET A 44 -11.33 -5.42 -7.69
N ASN A 45 -10.34 -6.29 -7.47
CA ASN A 45 -9.23 -6.52 -8.41
C ASN A 45 -9.49 -7.66 -9.40
N PHE A 46 -10.60 -8.39 -9.27
CA PHE A 46 -10.90 -9.60 -10.05
C PHE A 46 -12.32 -9.63 -10.64
N ASP A 47 -13.29 -9.01 -9.96
CA ASP A 47 -14.67 -8.94 -10.42
C ASP A 47 -14.77 -8.02 -11.64
N MET A 48 -15.35 -8.55 -12.73
CA MET A 48 -15.56 -7.79 -13.95
C MET A 48 -16.49 -6.59 -13.75
N GLU A 49 -17.43 -6.65 -12.82
CA GLU A 49 -18.28 -5.50 -12.51
C GLU A 49 -17.49 -4.40 -11.79
N ALA A 50 -16.52 -4.75 -10.94
CA ALA A 50 -15.61 -3.78 -10.35
C ALA A 50 -14.71 -3.12 -11.41
N ILE A 51 -14.13 -3.94 -12.30
CA ILE A 51 -13.27 -3.45 -13.39
C ILE A 51 -14.07 -2.54 -14.32
N LYS A 52 -15.29 -2.93 -14.74
CA LYS A 52 -16.16 -2.08 -15.59
C LYS A 52 -16.55 -0.78 -14.91
N ALA A 53 -16.77 -0.80 -13.59
CA ALA A 53 -17.22 0.36 -12.84
C ALA A 53 -16.09 1.37 -12.57
N GLU A 54 -14.87 0.91 -12.29
CA GLU A 54 -13.78 1.77 -11.83
C GLU A 54 -12.63 1.93 -12.82
N TRP A 55 -12.32 0.93 -13.64
CA TRP A 55 -11.07 0.91 -14.39
C TRP A 55 -11.25 1.60 -15.75
N VAL A 56 -10.35 2.54 -16.05
CA VAL A 56 -10.39 3.36 -17.27
C VAL A 56 -9.42 2.80 -18.30
N TRP A 57 -8.18 2.57 -17.88
CA TRP A 57 -7.14 2.00 -18.72
C TRP A 57 -6.37 0.93 -17.96
N PHE A 58 -6.34 -0.28 -18.51
CA PHE A 58 -5.73 -1.45 -17.91
C PHE A 58 -5.37 -2.47 -18.99
N VAL A 59 -4.52 -3.44 -18.63
CA VAL A 59 -4.14 -4.55 -19.50
C VAL A 59 -4.94 -5.79 -19.13
N THR A 60 -5.50 -6.49 -20.10
CA THR A 60 -6.25 -7.72 -19.83
C THR A 60 -5.32 -8.92 -19.72
N ARG A 61 -5.53 -9.78 -18.72
CA ARG A 61 -4.81 -11.07 -18.55
C ARG A 61 -3.29 -10.90 -18.53
N ASP A 62 -2.81 -9.85 -17.88
CA ASP A 62 -1.39 -9.49 -17.76
C ASP A 62 -0.61 -10.44 -16.83
N LYS A 63 -1.30 -10.96 -15.81
CA LYS A 63 -0.72 -11.80 -14.76
C LYS A 63 -1.46 -13.11 -14.63
N ASP A 64 -0.79 -14.10 -14.06
CA ASP A 64 -1.32 -15.45 -13.89
C ASP A 64 -0.85 -16.09 -12.57
N THR A 65 -1.00 -17.40 -12.46
CA THR A 65 -0.54 -18.19 -11.33
C THR A 65 0.97 -18.18 -11.13
N GLY A 66 1.76 -18.00 -12.20
CA GLY A 66 3.20 -17.86 -12.11
C GLY A 66 3.56 -16.60 -11.33
N TRP A 67 2.93 -15.47 -11.67
CA TRP A 67 3.09 -14.24 -10.90
C TRP A 67 2.61 -14.41 -9.45
N SER A 68 1.45 -15.02 -9.21
CA SER A 68 0.98 -15.27 -7.84
C SER A 68 1.95 -16.15 -7.05
N GLY A 69 2.54 -17.18 -7.66
CA GLY A 69 3.58 -18.02 -7.07
C GLY A 69 4.85 -17.24 -6.74
N ASP A 70 5.25 -16.27 -7.56
CA ASP A 70 6.38 -15.40 -7.22
C ASP A 70 6.12 -14.54 -5.97
N MET A 71 4.86 -14.16 -5.72
CA MET A 71 4.51 -13.23 -4.64
C MET A 71 4.21 -13.92 -3.30
N LEU A 72 3.59 -15.10 -3.33
CA LEU A 72 3.11 -15.79 -2.13
C LEU A 72 4.23 -16.01 -1.09
N PRO A 73 3.88 -16.10 0.20
CA PRO A 73 4.76 -16.61 1.23
C PRO A 73 5.30 -18.01 0.88
N PRO A 74 6.54 -18.34 1.29
CA PRO A 74 7.14 -19.65 1.06
C PRO A 74 6.35 -20.82 1.63
N SER A 75 5.70 -20.65 2.77
CA SER A 75 4.80 -21.66 3.36
C SER A 75 3.64 -22.04 2.43
N LEU A 76 3.25 -21.15 1.51
CA LEU A 76 2.21 -21.37 0.51
C LEU A 76 2.79 -21.72 -0.88
N GLY A 77 4.08 -22.08 -0.94
CA GLY A 77 4.79 -22.49 -2.15
C GLY A 77 5.29 -21.35 -3.03
N GLY A 78 5.41 -20.14 -2.46
CA GLY A 78 5.88 -18.96 -3.18
C GLY A 78 7.33 -18.55 -2.93
N HIS A 79 7.72 -17.40 -3.49
CA HIS A 79 9.11 -16.90 -3.48
C HIS A 79 9.27 -15.51 -2.85
N ALA A 80 8.17 -14.88 -2.43
CA ALA A 80 8.18 -13.58 -1.79
C ALA A 80 8.94 -12.49 -2.57
N ARG A 81 8.81 -12.41 -3.90
CA ARG A 81 9.58 -11.44 -4.71
C ARG A 81 9.18 -9.98 -4.48
N GLN A 82 7.98 -9.73 -3.97
CA GLN A 82 7.52 -8.40 -3.57
C GLN A 82 7.21 -8.38 -2.08
N ARG A 83 7.84 -7.44 -1.39
CA ARG A 83 7.84 -7.34 0.07
C ARG A 83 7.47 -5.90 0.42
N PRO A 84 6.29 -5.67 1.01
CA PRO A 84 5.95 -4.36 1.54
C PRO A 84 7.02 -3.89 2.52
N VAL A 85 7.28 -2.58 2.51
CA VAL A 85 8.26 -1.93 3.39
C VAL A 85 7.55 -1.21 4.52
N GLN A 86 8.22 -1.04 5.66
CA GLN A 86 7.60 -0.40 6.83
C GLN A 86 7.14 1.04 6.51
N GLU A 87 7.86 1.76 5.65
CA GLU A 87 7.48 3.11 5.21
C GLU A 87 6.11 3.13 4.52
N GLN A 88 5.69 2.04 3.87
CA GLN A 88 4.34 1.90 3.34
C GLN A 88 3.35 1.48 4.43
N VAL A 89 3.74 0.53 5.28
CA VAL A 89 2.89 0.04 6.36
C VAL A 89 2.50 1.16 7.33
N ASP A 90 3.38 2.13 7.55
CA ASP A 90 3.13 3.29 8.41
C ASP A 90 2.10 4.28 7.84
N GLU A 91 1.77 4.19 6.54
CA GLU A 91 0.81 5.11 5.91
C GLU A 91 -0.64 4.63 5.98
N TYR A 92 -0.86 3.36 6.33
CA TYR A 92 -2.20 2.90 6.68
C TYR A 92 -2.58 3.51 8.03
N GLU A 93 -3.68 4.23 8.08
CA GLU A 93 -4.09 4.95 9.27
C GLU A 93 -4.58 4.01 10.39
N ILE A 94 -4.76 4.57 11.58
CA ILE A 94 -5.46 3.96 12.72
C ILE A 94 -6.82 4.65 12.89
N ILE A 95 -7.86 3.88 13.22
CA ILE A 95 -9.22 4.44 13.39
C ILE A 95 -9.45 4.83 14.85
N ILE A 96 -9.67 6.11 15.13
CA ILE A 96 -9.89 6.63 16.49
C ILE A 96 -11.18 7.43 16.49
N ASN A 97 -12.12 7.05 17.37
CA ASN A 97 -13.41 7.74 17.53
C ASN A 97 -14.16 7.96 16.19
N GLY A 98 -14.09 6.97 15.29
CA GLY A 98 -14.79 7.01 14.01
C GLY A 98 -14.08 7.79 12.89
N TYR A 99 -12.85 8.25 13.10
CA TYR A 99 -12.04 8.92 12.07
C TYR A 99 -10.70 8.21 11.87
N GLY A 100 -10.14 8.26 10.67
CA GLY A 100 -8.79 7.77 10.40
C GLY A 100 -7.75 8.82 10.73
N TYR A 101 -6.67 8.41 11.41
CA TYR A 101 -5.54 9.27 11.72
C TYR A 101 -4.22 8.58 11.36
N PRO A 102 -3.18 9.33 10.92
CA PRO A 102 -1.84 8.77 10.77
C PRO A 102 -1.35 8.19 12.11
N ILE A 103 -0.64 7.06 12.06
CA ILE A 103 -0.14 6.39 13.27
C ILE A 103 0.87 7.25 14.07
N TYR A 104 1.50 8.21 13.39
CA TYR A 104 2.45 9.18 13.95
C TYR A 104 1.80 10.52 14.32
N SER A 105 0.48 10.65 14.19
CA SER A 105 -0.23 11.85 14.62
C SER A 105 -0.28 11.97 16.14
N GLU A 106 -0.48 13.19 16.65
CA GLU A 106 -0.68 13.42 18.08
C GLU A 106 -1.84 12.58 18.66
N LYS A 107 -2.90 12.40 17.88
CA LYS A 107 -4.09 11.62 18.27
C LYS A 107 -3.80 10.13 18.45
N ALA A 108 -2.79 9.59 17.75
CA ALA A 108 -2.43 8.18 17.82
C ALA A 108 -1.47 7.86 18.96
N LYS A 109 -0.86 8.86 19.61
CA LYS A 109 0.03 8.67 20.75
C LYS A 109 -0.68 7.96 21.90
N GLY A 110 -0.06 6.90 22.41
CA GLY A 110 -0.63 6.06 23.46
C GLY A 110 -1.73 5.10 23.01
N ILE A 111 -2.12 5.12 21.72
CA ILE A 111 -3.09 4.20 21.12
C ILE A 111 -2.38 3.23 20.17
N TYR A 112 -1.59 3.76 19.24
CA TYR A 112 -0.75 2.94 18.37
C TYR A 112 0.45 2.40 19.16
N ASP A 113 0.70 1.10 19.03
CA ASP A 113 1.72 0.37 19.79
C ASP A 113 2.57 -0.45 18.81
N ASP A 114 3.85 -0.12 18.69
CA ASP A 114 4.78 -0.86 17.83
C ASP A 114 4.96 -2.32 18.27
N GLY A 115 4.66 -2.67 19.53
CA GLY A 115 4.64 -4.06 19.99
C GLY A 115 3.44 -4.85 19.48
N ASN A 116 2.36 -4.17 19.08
CA ASN A 116 1.15 -4.76 18.49
C ASN A 116 0.54 -3.86 17.39
N PRO A 117 1.26 -3.62 16.28
CA PRO A 117 0.97 -2.51 15.37
C PRO A 117 -0.17 -2.80 14.39
N TYR A 118 -0.72 -4.02 14.42
CA TYR A 118 -1.66 -4.53 13.41
C TYR A 118 -3.13 -4.42 13.84
N VAL A 119 -3.41 -3.75 14.95
CA VAL A 119 -4.76 -3.60 15.50
C VAL A 119 -5.40 -2.30 15.02
N ASN A 120 -6.69 -2.38 14.68
CA ASN A 120 -7.54 -1.22 14.39
C ASN A 120 -7.00 -0.30 13.28
N ARG A 121 -6.42 -0.93 12.26
CA ARG A 121 -5.83 -0.26 11.10
C ARG A 121 -6.87 -0.06 10.00
N ASP A 122 -6.53 0.79 9.03
CA ASP A 122 -7.25 0.89 7.76
C ASP A 122 -7.58 -0.50 7.19
N PRO A 123 -8.83 -0.82 6.80
CA PRO A 123 -9.17 -2.13 6.24
C PRO A 123 -8.30 -2.56 5.05
N ARG A 124 -7.79 -1.59 4.28
CA ARG A 124 -6.86 -1.83 3.17
C ARG A 124 -5.52 -2.40 3.65
N PHE A 125 -5.07 -2.10 4.88
CA PHE A 125 -3.88 -2.72 5.47
C PHE A 125 -3.99 -4.24 5.47
N TYR A 126 -5.11 -4.78 5.95
CA TYR A 126 -5.33 -6.22 6.02
C TYR A 126 -5.47 -6.87 4.65
N ARG A 127 -6.02 -6.14 3.66
CA ARG A 127 -6.09 -6.55 2.24
C ARG A 127 -4.70 -6.58 1.58
N ASP A 128 -3.84 -5.63 1.93
CA ASP A 128 -2.59 -5.37 1.19
C ASP A 128 -1.38 -6.09 1.77
N ILE A 129 -1.37 -6.30 3.08
CA ILE A 129 -0.22 -6.74 3.85
C ILE A 129 -0.53 -8.06 4.56
N VAL A 130 0.31 -9.06 4.31
CA VAL A 130 0.44 -10.23 5.19
C VAL A 130 1.56 -9.93 6.19
N TYR A 131 1.32 -10.19 7.46
CA TYR A 131 2.21 -9.87 8.57
C TYR A 131 2.29 -11.00 9.60
N HIS A 132 3.23 -10.91 10.55
CA HIS A 132 3.38 -11.90 11.62
C HIS A 132 2.07 -12.13 12.39
N GLY A 133 1.62 -13.39 12.48
CA GLY A 133 0.38 -13.77 13.16
C GLY A 133 -0.90 -13.50 12.36
N SER A 134 -0.81 -12.97 11.13
CA SER A 134 -1.99 -12.87 10.25
C SER A 134 -2.41 -14.24 9.73
N ARG A 135 -3.71 -14.50 9.62
CA ARG A 135 -4.22 -15.66 8.89
C ARG A 135 -4.33 -15.34 7.40
N PHE A 136 -3.69 -16.17 6.59
CA PHE A 136 -3.69 -16.06 5.14
C PHE A 136 -3.88 -17.44 4.50
N SER A 137 -4.90 -17.56 3.66
CA SER A 137 -5.30 -18.83 3.02
C SER A 137 -5.52 -19.99 4.01
N GLY A 138 -5.96 -19.68 5.23
CA GLY A 138 -6.27 -20.66 6.27
C GLY A 138 -5.18 -20.86 7.31
N ASP A 139 -3.93 -20.49 7.01
CA ASP A 139 -2.77 -20.71 7.89
C ASP A 139 -2.32 -19.42 8.59
N ILE A 140 -1.73 -19.57 9.78
CA ILE A 140 -1.11 -18.46 10.50
C ILE A 140 0.30 -18.25 9.94
N ILE A 141 0.59 -17.05 9.48
CA ILE A 141 1.91 -16.69 8.95
C ILE A 141 2.88 -16.40 10.10
N ASN A 142 3.95 -17.17 10.17
CA ASN A 142 4.98 -17.06 11.19
C ASN A 142 6.27 -16.51 10.61
N THR A 143 6.50 -15.21 10.77
CA THR A 143 7.77 -14.57 10.36
C THR A 143 8.89 -14.66 11.39
N ALA A 144 8.70 -15.36 12.51
CA ALA A 144 9.75 -15.59 13.51
C ALA A 144 10.61 -16.83 13.18
N GLU A 145 10.00 -17.85 12.60
CA GLU A 145 10.63 -19.15 12.34
C GLU A 145 10.00 -19.85 11.13
N GLY A 146 10.64 -20.93 10.66
CA GLY A 146 10.18 -21.71 9.52
C GLY A 146 10.39 -21.02 8.18
N ALA A 147 9.64 -21.45 7.16
CA ALA A 147 9.83 -21.01 5.78
C ALA A 147 9.52 -19.51 5.57
N ASP A 148 8.66 -18.93 6.41
CA ASP A 148 8.24 -17.53 6.29
C ASP A 148 9.08 -16.57 7.16
N ALA A 149 10.08 -17.08 7.87
CA ALA A 149 10.91 -16.28 8.78
C ALA A 149 11.57 -15.09 8.08
N VAL A 150 11.74 -13.99 8.81
CA VAL A 150 12.54 -12.84 8.33
C VAL A 150 13.95 -13.31 8.00
N GLY A 151 14.28 -13.31 6.71
CA GLY A 151 15.59 -13.70 6.21
C GLY A 151 16.62 -12.58 6.40
N GLY A 152 17.85 -12.95 6.74
CA GLY A 152 18.97 -11.99 6.88
C GLY A 152 19.79 -11.78 5.61
N SER A 153 19.53 -12.53 4.53
CA SER A 153 20.29 -12.48 3.27
C SER A 153 19.36 -12.25 2.09
N TYR A 154 19.78 -11.44 1.11
CA TYR A 154 19.06 -11.21 -0.16
C TYR A 154 18.69 -12.51 -0.90
N GLN A 155 19.48 -13.56 -0.73
CA GLN A 155 19.27 -14.88 -1.35
C GLN A 155 18.15 -15.69 -0.68
N SER A 156 17.68 -15.27 0.49
CA SER A 156 16.59 -15.93 1.19
C SER A 156 15.31 -15.78 0.38
N SER A 157 14.73 -16.92 0.00
CA SER A 157 13.39 -16.97 -0.58
C SER A 157 12.33 -16.81 0.51
N SER A 158 12.45 -15.79 1.38
CA SER A 158 11.54 -15.42 2.47
C SER A 158 11.64 -13.91 2.71
N THR A 159 10.69 -13.28 3.39
CA THR A 159 10.65 -11.80 3.58
C THR A 159 11.93 -11.24 4.24
N HIS A 160 12.33 -10.03 3.86
CA HIS A 160 13.39 -9.25 4.54
C HIS A 160 12.83 -8.10 5.38
N THR A 161 11.53 -7.81 5.25
CA THR A 161 10.89 -6.68 5.94
C THR A 161 9.94 -7.17 7.04
N GLY A 162 9.68 -8.47 7.13
CA GLY A 162 8.65 -9.04 8.00
C GLY A 162 7.24 -9.02 7.42
N TYR A 163 7.10 -8.56 6.18
CA TYR A 163 5.82 -8.49 5.46
C TYR A 163 5.86 -9.30 4.18
N TYR A 164 4.70 -9.84 3.80
CA TYR A 164 4.44 -10.38 2.45
C TYR A 164 3.31 -9.59 1.77
N HIS A 165 3.32 -9.62 0.45
CA HIS A 165 2.32 -8.93 -0.36
C HIS A 165 1.02 -9.74 -0.44
N ARG A 166 -0.12 -9.09 -0.16
CA ARG A 166 -1.45 -9.72 -0.22
C ARG A 166 -2.34 -9.19 -1.35
N LYS A 167 -2.18 -7.91 -1.73
CA LYS A 167 -2.96 -7.30 -2.81
C LYS A 167 -2.79 -8.10 -4.11
N PHE A 168 -3.82 -8.14 -4.95
CA PHE A 168 -3.84 -8.94 -6.19
C PHE A 168 -3.64 -10.45 -6.00
N ILE A 169 -3.70 -10.97 -4.77
CA ILE A 169 -3.89 -12.40 -4.52
C ILE A 169 -5.37 -12.66 -4.25
N LYS A 170 -5.90 -13.72 -4.85
CA LYS A 170 -7.27 -14.15 -4.57
C LYS A 170 -7.27 -14.85 -3.21
N GLU A 171 -8.12 -14.39 -2.29
CA GLU A 171 -8.23 -15.01 -0.97
C GLU A 171 -8.57 -16.50 -1.11
N GLY A 172 -7.80 -17.33 -0.40
CA GLY A 172 -7.95 -18.78 -0.46
C GLY A 172 -7.27 -19.45 -1.65
N TRP A 173 -6.64 -18.73 -2.59
CA TRP A 173 -5.80 -19.36 -3.63
C TRP A 173 -4.40 -19.69 -3.09
N THR A 174 -3.91 -20.89 -3.42
CA THR A 174 -2.51 -21.30 -3.22
C THR A 174 -1.99 -21.90 -4.52
N ARG A 175 -0.67 -22.09 -4.63
CA ARG A 175 -0.03 -22.59 -5.86
C ARG A 175 -0.60 -23.92 -6.37
N ASN A 176 -1.20 -24.73 -5.50
CA ASN A 176 -1.78 -26.03 -5.84
C ASN A 176 -3.28 -25.99 -6.22
N LYS A 177 -3.92 -24.81 -6.21
CA LYS A 177 -5.37 -24.65 -6.49
C LYS A 177 -5.70 -24.36 -7.97
N GLY A 178 -4.85 -24.81 -8.88
CA GLY A 178 -5.08 -24.69 -10.33
C GLY A 178 -4.82 -23.31 -10.92
N GLY A 179 -5.08 -23.19 -12.23
CA GLY A 179 -4.77 -22.02 -13.06
C GLY A 179 -5.76 -20.86 -12.93
N HIS A 180 -5.24 -19.63 -13.02
CA HIS A 180 -6.03 -18.40 -13.19
C HIS A 180 -5.25 -17.36 -13.98
N ALA A 181 -5.99 -16.38 -14.50
CA ALA A 181 -5.45 -15.12 -15.00
C ALA A 181 -6.00 -13.96 -14.16
N ILE A 182 -5.24 -12.87 -14.13
CA ILE A 182 -5.57 -11.62 -13.47
C ILE A 182 -5.34 -10.51 -14.50
N HIS A 183 -6.24 -9.53 -14.57
CA HIS A 183 -6.01 -8.32 -15.33
C HIS A 183 -4.85 -7.53 -14.68
N GLY A 184 -4.03 -6.86 -15.46
CA GLY A 184 -2.95 -6.04 -14.91
C GLY A 184 -3.53 -4.97 -13.99
N PRO A 185 -2.83 -4.58 -12.90
CA PRO A 185 -3.26 -3.43 -12.10
C PRO A 185 -3.61 -2.25 -13.02
N ALA A 186 -4.67 -1.52 -12.68
CA ALA A 186 -5.12 -0.42 -13.51
C ALA A 186 -3.98 0.59 -13.72
N VAL A 187 -3.77 1.00 -14.96
CA VAL A 187 -2.88 2.14 -15.26
C VAL A 187 -3.56 3.43 -14.79
N PHE A 188 -4.88 3.53 -15.04
CA PHE A 188 -5.74 4.57 -14.50
C PHE A 188 -7.12 3.99 -14.14
N ARG A 189 -7.61 4.35 -12.95
CA ARG A 189 -8.97 4.07 -12.48
C ARG A 189 -9.56 5.27 -11.75
N LEU A 190 -10.87 5.23 -11.50
CA LEU A 190 -11.64 6.35 -10.96
C LEU A 190 -10.99 7.00 -9.71
N PRO A 191 -10.46 6.25 -8.72
CA PRO A 191 -9.75 6.88 -7.60
C PRO A 191 -8.53 7.71 -8.00
N ASN A 192 -7.72 7.34 -9.00
CA ASN A 192 -6.62 8.19 -9.49
C ASN A 192 -7.14 9.56 -9.90
N ILE A 193 -8.24 9.59 -10.65
CA ILE A 193 -8.82 10.81 -11.19
C ILE A 193 -9.41 11.66 -10.06
N ILE A 194 -10.07 11.02 -9.08
CA ILE A 194 -10.58 11.70 -7.88
C ILE A 194 -9.44 12.37 -7.12
N TYR A 195 -8.32 11.68 -6.89
CA TYR A 195 -7.19 12.26 -6.16
C TYR A 195 -6.52 13.41 -6.92
N ILE A 196 -6.30 13.26 -8.23
CA ILE A 196 -5.76 14.35 -9.08
C ILE A 196 -6.68 15.57 -9.03
N TYR A 197 -8.00 15.37 -9.11
CA TYR A 197 -8.97 16.45 -9.01
C TYR A 197 -8.97 17.10 -7.62
N ALA A 198 -9.02 16.31 -6.56
CA ALA A 198 -9.01 16.80 -5.18
C ALA A 198 -7.74 17.61 -4.88
N GLU A 199 -6.59 17.13 -5.34
CA GLU A 199 -5.32 17.82 -5.23
C GLU A 199 -5.32 19.16 -5.97
N ALA A 200 -5.77 19.17 -7.23
CA ALA A 200 -5.85 20.38 -8.03
C ALA A 200 -6.77 21.44 -7.40
N VAL A 201 -7.93 21.02 -6.88
CA VAL A 201 -8.86 21.90 -6.17
C VAL A 201 -8.25 22.39 -4.86
N ASN A 202 -7.65 21.53 -4.05
CA ASN A 202 -7.01 21.95 -2.80
C ASN A 202 -5.88 22.98 -3.07
N ASN A 203 -5.11 22.79 -4.13
CA ASN A 203 -4.04 23.70 -4.51
C ASN A 203 -4.55 25.06 -5.01
N THR A 204 -5.70 25.10 -5.70
CA THR A 204 -6.23 26.33 -6.31
C THR A 204 -7.23 27.07 -5.44
N ALA A 205 -8.17 26.35 -4.81
CA ALA A 205 -9.28 26.91 -4.03
C ALA A 205 -9.17 26.60 -2.52
N GLY A 206 -8.23 25.73 -2.11
CA GLY A 206 -8.19 25.22 -0.74
C GLY A 206 -9.19 24.08 -0.52
N PRO A 207 -9.35 23.62 0.74
CA PRO A 207 -10.25 22.52 1.04
C PRO A 207 -11.70 22.93 0.81
N THR A 208 -12.47 22.07 0.15
CA THR A 208 -13.90 22.26 -0.11
C THR A 208 -14.71 21.07 0.36
N GLN A 209 -16.01 21.27 0.56
CA GLN A 209 -16.93 20.17 0.87
C GLN A 209 -16.95 19.12 -0.24
N GLU A 210 -16.87 19.54 -1.52
CA GLU A 210 -16.83 18.62 -2.67
C GLU A 210 -15.68 17.63 -2.58
N ILE A 211 -14.45 18.10 -2.34
CA ILE A 211 -13.28 17.20 -2.28
C ILE A 211 -13.28 16.36 -1.00
N TYR A 212 -13.74 16.92 0.12
CA TYR A 212 -13.91 16.17 1.35
C TYR A 212 -14.87 14.98 1.15
N ASP A 213 -16.00 15.21 0.48
CA ASP A 213 -16.98 14.16 0.19
C ASP A 213 -16.46 13.15 -0.83
N LEU A 214 -15.76 13.59 -1.88
CA LEU A 214 -15.16 12.69 -2.87
C LEU A 214 -14.13 11.74 -2.24
N LEU A 215 -13.23 12.28 -1.41
CA LEU A 215 -12.20 11.49 -0.73
C LEU A 215 -12.85 10.49 0.25
N ASN A 216 -13.84 10.94 1.03
CA ASN A 216 -14.53 10.05 1.96
C ASN A 216 -15.42 9.01 1.28
N ARG A 217 -15.90 9.26 0.05
CA ARG A 217 -16.55 8.22 -0.76
C ARG A 217 -15.59 7.10 -1.13
N VAL A 218 -14.35 7.43 -1.51
CA VAL A 218 -13.31 6.41 -1.80
C VAL A 218 -12.96 5.62 -0.52
N ARG A 219 -12.82 6.31 0.60
CA ARG A 219 -12.57 5.70 1.92
C ARG A 219 -13.71 4.75 2.33
N ALA A 220 -14.95 5.22 2.26
CA ALA A 220 -16.13 4.43 2.60
C ALA A 220 -16.31 3.20 1.70
N ARG A 221 -15.97 3.29 0.40
CA ARG A 221 -15.96 2.13 -0.50
C ARG A 221 -15.08 1.01 0.07
N SER A 222 -13.95 1.38 0.63
CA SER A 222 -12.98 0.49 1.26
C SER A 222 -13.27 0.22 2.75
N PHE A 223 -14.44 0.58 3.26
CA PHE A 223 -14.84 0.51 4.68
C PHE A 223 -13.95 1.32 5.63
N MET A 224 -13.15 2.23 5.09
CA MET A 224 -12.28 3.09 5.87
C MET A 224 -13.07 4.23 6.49
N ALA A 225 -12.76 4.55 7.75
CA ALA A 225 -13.35 5.68 8.46
C ALA A 225 -13.10 7.00 7.71
N PRO A 226 -13.99 8.01 7.82
CA PRO A 226 -13.76 9.31 7.20
C PRO A 226 -12.50 10.00 7.71
N MET A 227 -12.00 10.96 6.94
CA MET A 227 -10.96 11.89 7.38
C MET A 227 -11.50 12.81 8.49
N PRO A 228 -10.66 13.26 9.41
CA PRO A 228 -11.06 14.16 10.49
C PRO A 228 -11.69 15.46 9.95
N PRO A 229 -12.70 16.04 10.62
CA PRO A 229 -13.39 17.25 10.14
C PRO A 229 -12.47 18.46 9.95
N GLU A 230 -11.35 18.51 10.67
CA GLU A 230 -10.33 19.57 10.60
C GLU A 230 -9.73 19.71 9.19
N THR A 231 -9.71 18.63 8.40
CA THR A 231 -9.27 18.65 7.00
C THR A 231 -10.10 19.60 6.13
N ARG A 232 -11.36 19.89 6.50
CA ARG A 232 -12.23 20.79 5.72
C ARG A 232 -11.78 22.25 5.74
N THR A 233 -10.92 22.64 6.68
CA THR A 233 -10.52 24.03 6.90
C THR A 233 -9.02 24.24 6.81
N ASP A 234 -8.22 23.18 6.86
CA ASP A 234 -6.77 23.24 6.78
C ASP A 234 -6.28 22.67 5.45
N LYS A 235 -5.75 23.55 4.59
CA LYS A 235 -5.22 23.21 3.27
C LYS A 235 -4.03 22.25 3.33
N ALA A 236 -3.11 22.45 4.28
CA ALA A 236 -1.94 21.61 4.42
C ALA A 236 -2.35 20.22 4.91
N LEU A 237 -3.25 20.17 5.90
CA LEU A 237 -3.77 18.90 6.40
C LEU A 237 -4.56 18.14 5.30
N MET A 238 -5.41 18.83 4.53
CA MET A 238 -6.11 18.21 3.40
C MET A 238 -5.12 17.64 2.38
N ASP A 239 -4.04 18.36 2.04
CA ASP A 239 -3.00 17.86 1.14
C ASP A 239 -2.35 16.60 1.70
N GLU A 240 -1.96 16.57 2.98
CA GLU A 240 -1.40 15.38 3.61
C GLU A 240 -2.31 14.16 3.49
N TYR A 241 -3.62 14.32 3.66
CA TYR A 241 -4.58 13.23 3.47
C TYR A 241 -4.73 12.82 2.00
N ILE A 242 -4.73 13.76 1.06
CA ILE A 242 -4.76 13.44 -0.38
C ILE A 242 -3.55 12.61 -0.77
N GLN A 243 -2.34 13.04 -0.37
CA GLN A 243 -1.10 12.32 -0.69
C GLN A 243 -1.06 10.93 -0.04
N ARG A 244 -1.51 10.80 1.21
CA ARG A 244 -1.59 9.52 1.93
C ARG A 244 -2.62 8.57 1.33
N GLU A 245 -3.82 9.07 1.05
CA GLU A 245 -4.88 8.29 0.41
C GLU A 245 -4.42 7.76 -0.94
N ARG A 246 -3.78 8.60 -1.76
CA ARG A 246 -3.21 8.19 -3.04
C ARG A 246 -2.18 7.07 -2.86
N ARG A 247 -1.27 7.20 -1.87
CA ARG A 247 -0.24 6.19 -1.58
C ARG A 247 -0.81 4.85 -1.09
N VAL A 248 -1.86 4.86 -0.27
CA VAL A 248 -2.51 3.65 0.25
C VAL A 248 -3.38 3.00 -0.83
N GLU A 249 -4.21 3.78 -1.49
CA GLU A 249 -5.17 3.29 -2.48
C GLU A 249 -4.47 2.67 -3.68
N LEU A 250 -3.39 3.30 -4.16
CA LEU A 250 -2.63 2.89 -5.36
C LEU A 250 -1.40 2.02 -5.04
N PHE A 251 -1.35 1.42 -3.85
CA PHE A 251 -0.27 0.53 -3.47
C PHE A 251 -0.11 -0.62 -4.50
N TYR A 252 1.10 -0.84 -4.99
CA TYR A 252 1.42 -1.78 -6.09
C TYR A 252 0.68 -1.55 -7.43
N GLU A 253 0.20 -0.33 -7.68
CA GLU A 253 -0.42 0.08 -8.95
C GLU A 253 0.48 1.01 -9.77
N ASN A 254 1.80 0.81 -9.69
CA ASN A 254 2.81 1.58 -10.43
C ASN A 254 2.82 3.10 -10.20
N ASP A 255 2.22 3.63 -9.13
CA ASP A 255 2.15 5.09 -8.88
C ASP A 255 3.37 5.62 -8.10
N ARG A 256 3.76 4.95 -7.01
CA ARG A 256 4.70 5.51 -6.00
C ARG A 256 6.04 5.97 -6.57
N VAL A 257 6.60 5.23 -7.53
CA VAL A 257 7.91 5.53 -8.14
C VAL A 257 7.91 6.85 -8.92
N TRP A 258 6.78 7.18 -9.56
CA TRP A 258 6.58 8.43 -10.28
C TRP A 258 6.17 9.54 -9.34
N HIS A 259 5.32 9.22 -8.36
CA HIS A 259 4.88 10.15 -7.33
C HIS A 259 6.07 10.77 -6.58
N CYS A 260 6.99 9.96 -6.03
CA CYS A 260 8.17 10.48 -5.32
C CYS A 260 9.01 11.43 -6.19
N ARG A 261 9.09 11.17 -7.50
CA ARG A 261 9.84 11.99 -8.45
C ARG A 261 9.12 13.29 -8.80
N LEU A 262 7.81 13.23 -9.03
CA LEU A 262 6.99 14.39 -9.36
C LEU A 262 7.06 15.46 -8.26
N TYR A 263 6.99 15.04 -6.99
CA TYR A 263 7.02 15.95 -5.83
C TYR A 263 8.42 16.20 -5.27
N LEU A 264 9.47 15.69 -5.92
CA LEU A 264 10.86 15.82 -5.47
C LEU A 264 11.04 15.41 -3.99
N GLU A 265 10.29 14.39 -3.54
CA GLU A 265 10.31 13.93 -2.14
C GLU A 265 11.74 13.61 -1.65
N PRO A 266 12.64 13.00 -2.46
CA PRO A 266 14.03 12.75 -2.07
C PRO A 266 14.83 13.97 -1.61
N ASP A 267 14.50 15.17 -2.07
CA ASP A 267 15.20 16.42 -1.71
C ASP A 267 14.28 17.47 -1.08
N ASN A 268 13.08 17.07 -0.65
CA ASN A 268 12.24 17.95 0.13
C ASN A 268 12.98 18.33 1.42
N ALA A 269 13.06 19.63 1.73
CA ALA A 269 13.84 20.13 2.87
C ALA A 269 13.39 19.53 4.21
N GLY A 270 12.09 19.29 4.38
CA GLY A 270 11.55 18.64 5.59
C GLY A 270 11.94 17.17 5.68
N GLU A 271 11.95 16.44 4.57
CA GLU A 271 12.39 15.04 4.52
C GLU A 271 13.90 14.91 4.73
N LEU A 272 14.71 15.82 4.19
CA LEU A 272 16.15 15.90 4.42
C LEU A 272 16.48 16.24 5.89
N ALA A 273 15.70 17.11 6.53
CA ALA A 273 15.85 17.39 7.95
C ALA A 273 15.51 16.17 8.82
N ARG A 274 14.46 15.41 8.46
CA ARG A 274 14.14 14.13 9.12
C ARG A 274 15.24 13.10 8.91
N GLU A 275 15.78 12.98 7.70
CA GLU A 275 16.91 12.09 7.40
C GLU A 275 18.16 12.48 8.22
N SER A 276 18.46 13.77 8.34
CA SER A 276 19.59 14.25 9.15
C SER A 276 19.43 13.94 10.64
N SER A 277 18.19 13.79 11.11
CA SER A 277 17.85 13.46 12.51
C SER A 277 17.70 11.95 12.74
N TYR A 278 17.78 11.14 11.70
CA TYR A 278 17.59 9.69 11.78
C TYR A 278 18.80 9.04 12.46
N ALA A 279 18.56 8.36 13.60
CA ALA A 279 19.59 7.66 14.36
C ALA A 279 19.49 6.12 14.23
N GLY A 280 18.32 5.61 13.88
CA GLY A 280 18.06 4.17 13.77
C GLY A 280 16.59 3.85 13.56
N ALA A 281 16.23 2.57 13.57
CA ALA A 281 14.88 2.11 13.25
C ALA A 281 13.78 2.68 14.15
N ASP A 282 14.12 3.17 15.34
CA ASP A 282 13.19 3.80 16.28
C ASP A 282 12.98 5.30 16.00
N SER A 283 13.74 5.91 15.07
CA SER A 283 13.58 7.30 14.63
C SER A 283 12.46 7.47 13.60
N TRP A 284 11.26 6.96 13.90
CA TRP A 284 10.08 7.08 13.03
C TRP A 284 9.19 8.26 13.45
N PRO A 285 8.38 8.85 12.55
CA PRO A 285 8.16 8.46 11.15
C PRO A 285 9.40 8.63 10.26
N TYR A 286 9.62 7.68 9.35
CA TYR A 286 10.82 7.65 8.51
C TYR A 286 10.82 8.73 7.43
N PRO A 287 11.99 9.27 7.05
CA PRO A 287 12.11 10.21 5.96
C PRO A 287 11.68 9.56 4.63
N LYS A 288 10.97 10.32 3.79
CA LYS A 288 10.54 9.88 2.46
C LYS A 288 11.63 10.03 1.40
N THR A 289 12.90 10.04 1.81
CA THR A 289 14.03 10.35 0.92
C THR A 289 14.42 9.21 -0.02
N GLN A 290 13.81 8.03 0.14
CA GLN A 290 14.08 6.82 -0.64
C GLN A 290 15.50 6.23 -0.44
N ARG A 291 16.21 6.68 0.60
CA ARG A 291 17.60 6.28 0.91
C ARG A 291 17.72 5.21 2.00
N MET A 292 16.59 4.71 2.52
CA MET A 292 16.57 3.67 3.54
C MET A 292 15.28 2.87 3.48
N ILE A 293 15.33 1.65 4.01
CA ILE A 293 14.18 0.76 4.14
C ILE A 293 14.14 0.13 5.51
N HIS A 294 12.94 0.03 6.04
CA HIS A 294 12.66 -0.60 7.32
C HIS A 294 11.68 -1.75 7.21
N GLY A 295 11.67 -2.56 8.26
CA GLY A 295 10.78 -3.68 8.45
C GLY A 295 10.36 -3.82 9.91
N MET A 296 9.57 -4.85 10.16
CA MET A 296 9.07 -5.23 11.48
C MET A 296 9.35 -6.71 11.73
N LYS A 297 10.10 -7.03 12.79
CA LYS A 297 10.42 -8.41 13.15
C LYS A 297 9.73 -8.81 14.45
N PRO A 298 9.26 -10.05 14.58
CA PRO A 298 8.74 -10.56 15.83
C PRO A 298 9.89 -10.81 16.81
N VAL A 299 9.67 -10.47 18.08
CA VAL A 299 10.57 -10.75 19.20
C VAL A 299 9.76 -11.50 20.24
N GLU A 300 10.21 -12.70 20.59
CA GLU A 300 9.52 -13.54 21.58
C GLU A 300 9.41 -12.78 22.91
N ASP A 301 8.21 -12.71 23.44
CA ASP A 301 7.87 -12.00 24.67
C ASP A 301 6.69 -12.71 25.33
N PRO A 302 6.82 -13.21 26.57
CA PRO A 302 5.70 -13.83 27.30
C PRO A 302 4.46 -12.93 27.45
N ASN A 303 4.65 -11.61 27.41
CA ASN A 303 3.59 -10.60 27.45
C ASN A 303 3.20 -10.07 26.06
N GLY A 304 3.79 -10.64 25.00
CA GLY A 304 3.48 -10.34 23.61
C GLY A 304 2.00 -10.57 23.30
N ARG A 305 1.44 -9.75 22.41
CA ARG A 305 0.01 -9.76 22.05
C ARG A 305 -0.28 -10.49 20.75
N ILE A 306 0.75 -10.96 20.05
CA ILE A 306 0.63 -11.70 18.81
C ILE A 306 1.10 -13.14 19.06
N GLU A 307 0.28 -14.12 18.69
CA GLU A 307 0.58 -15.53 18.87
C GLU A 307 0.82 -16.23 17.52
N ALA A 308 1.90 -16.99 17.44
CA ALA A 308 2.21 -17.86 16.31
C ALA A 308 3.06 -19.05 16.80
N GLY A 309 2.83 -20.26 16.28
CA GLY A 309 3.61 -21.44 16.66
C GLY A 309 3.57 -21.78 18.16
N GLY A 310 2.50 -21.38 18.87
CA GLY A 310 2.38 -21.61 20.32
C GLY A 310 3.23 -20.67 21.19
N ARG A 311 3.81 -19.62 20.62
CA ARG A 311 4.60 -18.61 21.32
C ARG A 311 3.98 -17.22 21.17
N LYS A 312 4.33 -16.33 22.08
CA LYS A 312 3.90 -14.93 22.10
C LYS A 312 5.03 -14.01 21.65
N TYR A 313 4.66 -13.01 20.88
CA TYR A 313 5.59 -12.05 20.30
C TYR A 313 5.09 -10.63 20.50
N ARG A 314 6.05 -9.73 20.69
CA ARG A 314 5.89 -8.31 20.37
C ARG A 314 6.60 -8.03 19.06
N MET A 315 6.16 -7.02 18.34
CA MET A 315 6.85 -6.58 17.13
C MET A 315 7.93 -5.55 17.46
N GLN A 316 8.99 -5.50 16.64
CA GLN A 316 10.08 -4.55 16.75
C GLN A 316 10.50 -4.04 15.37
N ARG A 317 10.61 -2.72 15.22
CA ARG A 317 11.15 -2.09 14.03
C ARG A 317 12.62 -2.47 13.84
N PHE A 318 13.04 -2.61 12.60
CA PHE A 318 14.46 -2.75 12.27
C PHE A 318 14.77 -2.14 10.92
N LYS A 319 16.02 -1.69 10.74
CA LYS A 319 16.53 -1.23 9.46
C LYS A 319 16.88 -2.45 8.61
N VAL A 320 16.37 -2.49 7.38
CA VAL A 320 16.61 -3.57 6.43
C VAL A 320 17.85 -3.28 5.60
N GLU A 321 17.89 -2.10 4.98
CA GLU A 321 18.99 -1.71 4.10
C GLU A 321 19.09 -0.18 3.96
N ASP A 322 20.29 0.27 3.58
CA ASP A 322 20.50 1.58 2.98
C ASP A 322 20.28 1.52 1.48
N ARG A 323 19.74 2.60 0.93
CA ARG A 323 19.53 2.79 -0.51
C ARG A 323 20.17 4.10 -0.96
N ILE A 324 20.29 4.26 -2.27
CA ILE A 324 20.92 5.44 -2.87
C ILE A 324 19.92 6.16 -3.77
N PHE A 325 19.65 7.42 -3.44
CA PHE A 325 18.99 8.37 -4.34
C PHE A 325 19.89 9.59 -4.52
N ASN A 326 20.56 9.67 -5.68
CA ASN A 326 21.50 10.72 -6.02
C ASN A 326 20.83 11.78 -6.87
N THR A 327 20.87 13.02 -6.42
CA THR A 327 20.24 14.16 -7.10
C THR A 327 21.26 14.97 -7.88
N PRO A 328 20.94 15.46 -9.11
CA PRO A 328 19.65 15.30 -9.82
C PRO A 328 19.50 13.97 -10.58
N ARG A 329 20.56 13.15 -10.62
CA ARG A 329 20.68 11.94 -11.45
C ARG A 329 19.45 11.02 -11.40
N HIS A 330 18.99 10.59 -10.23
CA HIS A 330 17.97 9.54 -10.09
C HIS A 330 16.52 10.00 -10.33
N TYR A 331 16.30 11.31 -10.57
CA TYR A 331 15.00 11.80 -11.04
C TYR A 331 14.70 11.43 -12.48
N LEU A 332 15.74 11.28 -13.32
CA LEU A 332 15.62 10.97 -14.74
C LEU A 332 16.37 9.68 -15.06
N PHE A 333 15.87 8.89 -16.01
CA PHE A 333 16.62 7.73 -16.51
C PHE A 333 17.72 8.19 -17.47
N PRO A 334 18.87 7.50 -17.53
CA PRO A 334 19.89 7.82 -18.50
C PRO A 334 19.36 7.61 -19.92
N ILE A 335 19.76 8.48 -20.83
CA ILE A 335 19.66 8.21 -22.25
C ILE A 335 20.72 7.16 -22.59
N MET A 336 20.33 6.14 -23.35
CA MET A 336 21.22 5.07 -23.78
C MET A 336 22.40 5.65 -24.58
N ASP A 337 23.64 5.23 -24.25
CA ASP A 337 24.86 5.74 -24.87
C ASP A 337 24.86 5.63 -26.41
N ASP A 338 24.27 4.56 -26.94
CA ASP A 338 24.19 4.35 -28.37
C ASP A 338 23.28 5.36 -29.07
N GLU A 339 22.23 5.84 -28.38
CA GLU A 339 21.34 6.88 -28.91
C GLU A 339 22.02 8.25 -28.91
N LEU A 340 22.87 8.53 -27.90
CA LEU A 340 23.72 9.73 -27.87
C LEU A 340 24.72 9.75 -29.02
N LYS A 341 25.36 8.61 -29.32
CA LYS A 341 26.31 8.49 -30.44
C LYS A 341 25.63 8.65 -31.81
N ARG A 342 24.40 8.14 -31.95
CA ARG A 342 23.65 8.15 -33.22
C ARG A 342 23.00 9.49 -33.54
N THR A 343 22.75 10.31 -32.53
CA THR A 343 21.99 11.55 -32.69
C THR A 343 22.86 12.76 -32.30
N PRO A 344 23.68 13.29 -33.23
CA PRO A 344 24.46 14.50 -32.99
C PRO A 344 23.55 15.67 -32.60
N GLY A 345 23.52 16.01 -31.31
CA GLY A 345 22.63 17.04 -30.73
C GLY A 345 21.81 16.57 -29.54
N LEU A 346 21.68 15.25 -29.33
CA LEU A 346 21.08 14.69 -28.12
C LEU A 346 22.07 14.81 -26.95
N VAL A 347 21.64 15.44 -25.85
CA VAL A 347 22.46 15.65 -24.65
C VAL A 347 21.91 14.76 -23.53
N GLN A 348 22.81 14.20 -22.73
CA GLN A 348 22.48 13.35 -21.59
C GLN A 348 21.67 14.10 -20.52
N ASN A 349 20.85 13.36 -19.77
CA ASN A 349 20.15 13.88 -18.59
C ASN A 349 21.14 14.29 -17.48
N PRO A 350 20.83 15.33 -16.68
CA PRO A 350 21.72 15.82 -15.63
C PRO A 350 22.24 14.75 -14.66
N GLY A 351 23.56 14.69 -14.49
CA GLY A 351 24.23 13.79 -13.54
C GLY A 351 24.50 12.37 -14.04
N TRP A 352 24.17 12.05 -15.29
CA TRP A 352 24.49 10.78 -15.94
C TRP A 352 25.68 10.84 -16.87
#